data_AF-A0A836TPX6-F1
#
_entry.id   AF-A0A836TPX6-F1
#
_cell.length_a   1.000
_cell.length_b   1.000
_cell.length_c   1.000
_cell.angle_alpha   90.00
_cell.angle_beta   90.00
_cell.angle_gamma   90.00
#
_symmetry.space_group_name_H-M   'P 1'
#
loop_
_entity.id
_entity.type
_entity.pdbx_description
1 polymer ?
#
loop_
_entity_poly.entity_id
_entity_poly.type
_entity_poly.pdbx_seq_one_letter_code
_entity_poly.pdbx_strand_id
1 'polypeptide(L)' 'MFYDRAISADSHITEPPNCYIDYIDPKFRDRAPTIVNDPKYGDVYVIEGLARPVPMGLIAAAGKDPKTL' A
#
# COMPACT_ATOMS: atom_id res chain seq x y z
N MET A 1 21.54 -11.15 30.86
CA MET A 1 20.94 -11.49 29.55
C MET A 1 20.74 -10.19 28.80
N PHE A 2 21.69 -9.83 27.94
CA PHE A 2 21.53 -8.69 27.04
C PHE A 2 20.76 -9.20 25.83
N TYR A 3 19.49 -8.82 25.72
CA TYR A 3 18.79 -8.94 24.44
C TYR A 3 19.25 -7.75 23.61
N ASP A 4 20.25 -7.96 22.76
CA ASP A 4 20.56 -6.99 21.71
C ASP A 4 19.33 -6.96 20.80
N ARG A 5 18.55 -5.89 20.90
CA ARG A 5 17.35 -5.71 20.08
C ARG A 5 17.78 -5.67 18.62
N ALA A 6 17.23 -6.55 17.80
CA ALA A 6 17.46 -6.53 16.37
C ALA A 6 16.93 -5.21 15.77
N ILE A 7 17.67 -4.67 14.78
CA ILE A 7 17.23 -3.51 13.99
C ILE A 7 16.51 -4.04 12.75
N SER A 8 15.25 -3.63 12.55
CA SER A 8 14.53 -3.97 11.32
C SER A 8 15.13 -3.19 10.15
N ALA A 9 15.68 -3.89 9.16
CA ALA A 9 16.24 -3.28 7.97
C ALA A 9 15.16 -2.94 6.91
N ASP A 10 13.97 -3.52 7.04
CA ASP A 10 12.85 -3.31 6.13
C ASP A 10 11.54 -3.34 6.92
N SER A 11 10.70 -2.32 6.72
CA SER A 11 9.37 -2.21 7.35
C SER A 11 8.51 -1.24 6.54
N HIS A 12 7.21 -1.50 6.50
CA HIS A 12 6.25 -0.70 5.75
C HIS A 12 5.13 -0.18 6.66
N ILE A 13 4.51 0.92 6.25
CA ILE A 13 3.25 1.41 6.80
C ILE A 13 2.17 1.33 5.73
N THR A 14 0.93 1.13 6.14
CA THR A 14 -0.23 1.36 5.28
C THR A 14 -0.63 2.83 5.38
N GLU A 15 -0.79 3.50 4.24
CA GLU A 15 -1.11 4.92 4.21
C GLU A 15 -2.61 5.16 4.44
N PRO A 16 -2.99 6.35 4.94
CA PRO A 16 -4.40 6.73 4.94
C PRO A 16 -4.91 6.95 3.50
N PRO A 17 -6.21 6.80 3.24
CA PRO A 17 -6.79 6.84 1.88
C PRO A 17 -6.53 8.15 1.11
N ASN A 18 -6.30 9.24 1.82
CA ASN A 18 -6.07 10.59 1.27
C ASN A 18 -4.57 10.93 1.09
N CYS A 19 -3.65 10.00 1.38
CA CYS A 19 -2.20 10.24 1.42
C CYS A 19 -1.67 10.96 0.17
N TYR A 20 -2.12 10.53 -1.02
CA TYR A 20 -1.62 11.03 -2.30
C TYR A 20 -2.46 12.16 -2.91
N ILE A 21 -3.58 12.55 -2.30
CA ILE A 21 -4.55 13.47 -2.91
C ILE A 21 -4.46 14.88 -2.31
N ASP A 22 -4.28 14.98 -0.99
CA ASP A 22 -4.41 16.25 -0.27
C ASP A 22 -3.37 17.28 -0.72
N TYR A 23 -2.11 16.86 -0.85
CA TYR A 23 -0.96 17.77 -0.99
C TYR A 23 -0.23 17.65 -2.33
N ILE A 24 -0.69 16.82 -3.26
CA ILE A 24 -0.11 16.75 -4.61
C ILE A 24 -0.42 18.04 -5.40
N ASP A 25 0.46 18.43 -6.33
CA ASP A 25 0.18 19.50 -7.29
C ASP A 25 -1.18 19.21 -7.97
N PRO A 26 -2.15 20.16 -7.95
CA PRO A 26 -3.50 19.92 -8.44
C PRO A 26 -3.59 19.31 -9.83
N LYS A 27 -2.62 19.58 -10.72
CA LYS A 27 -2.61 19.06 -12.10
C LYS A 27 -2.42 17.53 -12.20
N PHE A 28 -2.11 16.86 -11.09
CA PHE A 28 -1.91 15.40 -11.04
C PHE A 28 -2.97 14.67 -10.22
N ARG A 29 -3.92 15.37 -9.59
CA ARG A 29 -4.90 14.74 -8.67
C ARG A 29 -5.79 13.70 -9.35
N ASP A 30 -6.07 13.89 -10.64
CA ASP A 30 -6.86 12.97 -11.47
C ASP A 30 -6.17 11.63 -11.72
N ARG A 31 -4.84 11.58 -11.54
CA ARG A 31 -3.97 10.43 -11.84
C ARG A 31 -3.27 9.89 -10.60
N ALA A 32 -3.46 10.54 -9.44
CA ALA A 32 -2.87 10.12 -8.18
C ALA A 32 -3.40 8.73 -7.74
N PRO A 33 -2.59 7.92 -7.03
CA PRO A 33 -3.07 6.71 -6.39
C PRO A 33 -4.31 6.96 -5.55
N THR A 34 -5.36 6.18 -5.78
CA THR A 34 -6.61 6.27 -5.01
C THR A 34 -7.09 4.89 -4.60
N ILE A 35 -7.76 4.82 -3.45
CA ILE A 35 -8.46 3.63 -3.02
C ILE A 35 -9.84 3.60 -3.66
N VAL A 36 -10.22 2.46 -4.22
CA VAL A 36 -11.57 2.17 -4.71
C VAL A 36 -12.06 0.86 -4.10
N ASN A 37 -13.37 0.75 -3.90
CA ASN A 37 -13.98 -0.50 -3.51
C ASN A 37 -14.28 -1.34 -4.77
N ASP A 38 -13.54 -2.42 -4.94
CA ASP A 38 -13.71 -3.38 -6.03
C ASP A 38 -14.65 -4.53 -5.60
N PRO A 39 -15.62 -4.93 -6.43
CA PRO A 39 -16.63 -5.93 -6.06
C PRO A 39 -16.08 -7.34 -5.83
N LYS A 40 -14.88 -7.66 -6.35
CA LYS A 40 -14.24 -8.96 -6.20
C LYS A 40 -13.13 -8.94 -5.15
N TYR A 41 -12.37 -7.85 -5.09
CA TYR A 41 -11.13 -7.76 -4.31
C TYR A 41 -11.27 -6.93 -3.03
N GLY A 42 -12.41 -6.26 -2.81
CA GLY A 42 -12.59 -5.33 -1.70
C GLY A 42 -11.84 -4.03 -1.97
N ASP A 43 -11.27 -3.41 -0.94
CA ASP A 43 -10.54 -2.16 -1.11
C ASP A 43 -9.20 -2.41 -1.84
N VAL A 44 -8.98 -1.66 -2.91
CA VAL A 44 -7.78 -1.75 -3.73
C VAL A 44 -7.24 -0.37 -4.08
N TYR A 45 -5.92 -0.25 -4.19
CA TYR A 45 -5.29 0.89 -4.84
C TYR A 45 -5.39 0.75 -6.36
N VAL A 46 -5.88 1.79 -7.01
CA VAL A 46 -5.72 2.02 -8.45
C VAL A 46 -4.59 3.02 -8.63
N ILE A 47 -3.57 2.60 -9.37
CA ILE A 47 -2.38 3.40 -9.64
C ILE A 47 -2.23 3.44 -11.16
N GLU A 48 -2.11 4.64 -11.71
CA GLU A 48 -1.92 4.77 -13.14
C GLU A 48 -0.60 4.13 -13.59
N GLY A 49 -0.66 3.36 -14.68
CA GLY A 49 0.48 2.62 -15.22
C GLY A 49 0.66 1.23 -14.60
N LEU A 50 -0.05 0.90 -13.51
CA LEU A 50 -0.13 -0.47 -13.01
C LEU A 50 -1.27 -1.22 -13.71
N ALA A 51 -0.94 -2.35 -14.32
CA ALA A 51 -1.90 -3.19 -15.04
C ALA A 51 -2.91 -3.90 -14.12
N ARG A 52 -2.60 -4.00 -12.81
CA ARG A 52 -3.46 -4.65 -11.81
C ARG A 52 -3.56 -3.76 -10.57
N PRO A 53 -4.76 -3.62 -9.99
CA PRO A 53 -4.93 -2.90 -8.75
C PRO A 53 -4.24 -3.65 -7.61
N VAL A 54 -3.81 -2.91 -6.58
CA VAL A 54 -3.10 -3.47 -5.43
C VAL A 54 -4.09 -3.72 -4.30
N PRO A 55 -4.32 -4.99 -3.88
CA PRO A 55 -5.29 -5.29 -2.83
C PRO A 55 -4.79 -4.84 -1.46
N MET A 56 -5.63 -4.07 -0.74
CA MET A 56 -5.26 -3.50 0.55
C MET A 56 -5.02 -4.55 1.64
N GLY A 57 -5.63 -5.74 1.52
CA GLY A 57 -5.49 -6.81 2.51
C GLY A 57 -4.06 -7.37 2.65
N LEU A 58 -3.20 -7.19 1.66
CA LEU A 58 -1.82 -7.73 1.66
C LEU A 58 -0.73 -6.64 1.54
N ILE A 59 -1.12 -5.36 1.58
CA ILE A 59 -0.22 -4.21 1.35
C ILE A 59 0.92 -4.12 2.37
N ALA A 60 0.71 -4.66 3.58
CA ALA A 60 1.67 -4.65 4.69
C ALA A 60 2.23 -6.04 5.03
N ALA A 61 2.31 -6.95 4.05
CA ALA A 61 2.80 -8.33 4.25
C ALA A 61 4.31 -8.49 3.99
N ALA A 62 5.12 -7.45 4.20
CA ALA A 62 6.56 -7.48 3.94
C ALA A 62 7.26 -8.63 4.69
N GLY A 63 8.19 -9.30 4.01
CA GLY A 63 8.91 -10.45 4.57
C GLY A 63 8.09 -11.75 4.71
N LYS A 64 6.84 -11.80 4.21
CA LYS A 64 6.04 -13.03 4.13
C LYS A 64 6.10 -13.60 2.71
N ASP A 65 6.30 -14.91 2.58
CA ASP A 65 6.18 -15.60 1.29
C ASP A 65 4.70 -15.59 0.85
N PRO A 66 4.37 -15.03 -0.33
CA PRO A 66 3.00 -15.00 -0.84
C PRO A 66 2.36 -16.40 -0.95
N LYS A 67 3.14 -17.46 -1.09
CA LYS A 67 2.63 -18.85 -1.12
C LYS A 67 2.14 -19.35 0.23
N THR A 68 2.44 -18.63 1.31
CA THR A 68 2.12 -18.99 2.70
C THR A 68 1.00 -18.13 3.30
N LEU A 69 0.44 -17.21 2.51
CA LEU A 69 -0.62 -16.27 2.88
C LEU A 69 -1.96 -16.67 2.26
#